data_AF-A0A7Y5GDV9-F1
#
_entry.id   AF-A0A7Y5GDV9-F1
#
_cell.length_a   1.000
_cell.length_b   1.000
_cell.length_c   1.000
_cell.angle_alpha   90.00
_cell.angle_beta   90.00
_cell.angle_gamma   90.00
#
_symmetry.space_group_name_H-M   'P 1'
#
loop_
_entity.id
_entity.type
_entity.pdbx_description
1 polymer ?
#
loop_
_entity_poly.entity_id
_entity_poly.type
_entity_poly.pdbx_seq_one_letter_code
_entity_poly.pdbx_strand_id
1 'polypeptide(L)'
;MNCSPDVLKDYLLGELPGPDCLTVEAHVRVCLTCSEELERLRTAQAVLASSPDVEMPRRISFVSDRVFEPGWWQRLWNSAPRLGFASAMVLAAAILVHGLTRPAPAVPEATAYSQEAVEARIEAEVSRRIPAAVAQAVAEHDARLRTEMARLVAASESKLNFERRADLVTFEQAFTLLKKQVDMLQYPRLASSEMVPSR
;
A
#
# COMPACT_ATOMS: atom_id res chain seq x y z
N MET A 1 -18.73 38.21 -31.58
CA MET A 1 -19.29 36.94 -32.06
C MET A 1 -18.22 35.87 -31.93
N ASN A 2 -18.59 34.67 -31.46
CA ASN A 2 -17.70 33.52 -31.53
C ASN A 2 -17.59 33.06 -32.99
N CYS A 3 -16.39 32.71 -33.44
CA CYS A 3 -16.11 32.19 -34.78
C CYS A 3 -16.67 30.77 -34.95
N SER A 4 -18.00 30.63 -34.92
CA SER A 4 -18.67 29.34 -35.11
C SER A 4 -18.81 29.05 -36.61
N PRO A 5 -18.33 27.89 -37.09
CA PRO A 5 -18.43 27.51 -38.50
C PRO A 5 -19.89 27.33 -38.95
N ASP A 6 -20.82 27.01 -38.05
CA ASP A 6 -22.22 26.78 -38.39
C ASP A 6 -22.91 28.08 -38.81
N VAL A 7 -22.64 29.19 -38.11
CA VAL A 7 -23.21 30.51 -38.44
C VAL A 7 -22.77 31.00 -39.82
N LEU A 8 -21.54 30.69 -40.25
CA LEU A 8 -21.05 31.03 -41.58
C LEU A 8 -21.77 30.23 -42.68
N LYS A 9 -22.08 28.95 -42.42
CA LYS A 9 -22.85 28.12 -43.35
C LYS A 9 -24.28 28.61 -43.47
N ASP A 10 -24.92 28.88 -42.34
CA ASP A 10 -26.30 29.39 -42.31
C ASP A 10 -26.40 30.74 -43.03
N TYR A 11 -25.39 31.61 -42.89
CA TYR A 11 -25.28 32.85 -43.68
C TYR A 11 -25.12 32.56 -45.18
N LEU A 12 -24.25 31.62 -45.58
CA LEU A 12 -24.02 31.27 -46.99
C LEU A 12 -25.25 30.64 -47.65
N LEU A 13 -26.02 29.84 -46.90
CA LEU A 13 -27.24 29.18 -47.36
C LEU A 13 -28.47 30.09 -47.30
N GLY A 14 -28.34 31.30 -46.73
CA GLY A 14 -29.43 32.26 -46.62
C GLY A 14 -30.47 31.92 -45.53
N GLU A 15 -30.08 31.11 -44.54
CA GLU A 15 -30.95 30.65 -43.45
C GLU A 15 -30.95 31.59 -42.24
N LEU A 16 -30.05 32.59 -42.21
CA LEU A 16 -29.99 33.60 -41.15
C LEU A 16 -31.03 34.72 -41.31
N PRO A 17 -31.65 35.20 -40.21
CA PRO A 17 -32.51 36.39 -40.26
C PRO A 17 -31.68 37.66 -40.52
N GLY A 18 -32.29 38.64 -41.20
CA GLY A 18 -31.62 39.87 -41.67
C GLY A 18 -30.72 40.64 -40.69
N PRO A 19 -31.07 40.84 -39.38
CA PRO A 19 -30.18 41.53 -38.45
C PRO A 19 -28.91 40.73 -38.13
N ASP A 20 -28.97 39.40 -38.18
CA ASP A 20 -27.82 38.54 -37.91
C ASP A 20 -26.86 38.51 -39.11
N CYS A 21 -27.38 38.61 -40.34
CA CYS A 21 -26.57 38.73 -41.56
C CYS A 21 -25.61 39.93 -41.52
N LEU A 22 -26.10 41.11 -41.11
CA LEU A 22 -25.28 42.32 -41.00
C LEU A 22 -24.17 42.14 -39.96
N THR A 23 -24.46 41.41 -38.89
CA THR A 23 -23.48 41.14 -37.82
C THR A 23 -22.39 40.18 -38.31
N VAL A 24 -22.75 39.15 -39.09
CA VAL A 24 -21.78 38.23 -39.71
C VAL A 24 -20.92 38.95 -40.75
N GLU A 25 -21.50 39.81 -41.60
CA GLU A 25 -20.75 40.60 -42.58
C GLU A 25 -19.74 41.54 -41.93
N ALA A 26 -20.13 42.23 -40.86
CA ALA A 26 -19.22 43.06 -40.09
C ALA A 26 -18.08 42.23 -39.48
N HIS A 27 -18.38 41.02 -38.99
CA HIS A 27 -17.38 40.12 -38.41
C HIS A 27 -16.38 39.58 -39.43
N VAL A 28 -16.86 39.11 -40.60
CA VAL A 28 -16.02 38.56 -41.67
C VAL A 28 -15.03 39.60 -42.22
N ARG A 29 -15.40 40.88 -42.24
CA ARG A 29 -14.49 41.97 -42.65
C ARG A 29 -13.32 42.18 -41.70
N VAL A 30 -13.45 41.80 -40.44
CA VAL A 30 -12.43 42.02 -39.40
C VAL A 30 -11.65 40.73 -39.08
N CYS A 31 -12.29 39.57 -39.22
CA CYS A 31 -11.72 38.27 -38.88
C CYS A 31 -11.22 37.51 -40.12
N LEU A 32 -9.89 37.45 -40.28
CA LEU A 32 -9.26 36.76 -41.41
C LEU A 32 -9.67 35.28 -41.52
N THR A 33 -9.70 34.54 -40.41
CA THR A 33 -10.07 33.13 -40.40
C THR A 33 -11.50 32.90 -40.92
N CYS A 34 -12.45 33.74 -40.53
CA CYS A 34 -13.82 33.65 -41.02
C CYS A 34 -13.94 34.05 -42.49
N SER A 35 -13.12 34.99 -42.97
CA SER A 35 -13.09 35.34 -44.40
C SER A 35 -12.54 34.22 -45.28
N GLU A 36 -11.46 33.55 -44.85
CA GLU A 36 -10.89 32.41 -45.58
C GLU A 36 -11.85 31.22 -45.61
N GLU A 37 -12.50 30.93 -44.48
CA GLU A 37 -13.47 29.83 -44.41
C GLU A 37 -14.70 30.12 -45.27
N LEU A 38 -15.19 31.37 -45.29
CA LEU A 38 -16.31 31.75 -46.17
C LEU A 38 -15.96 31.58 -47.65
N GLU A 39 -14.73 31.91 -48.07
CA GLU A 39 -14.29 31.68 -49.45
C GLU A 39 -14.15 30.19 -49.80
N ARG A 40 -13.68 29.36 -48.86
CA ARG A 40 -13.66 27.90 -49.04
C ARG A 40 -15.07 27.34 -49.23
N LEU A 41 -16.02 27.79 -48.40
CA LEU A 41 -17.42 27.35 -48.50
C LEU A 41 -18.06 27.81 -49.82
N ARG A 42 -17.81 29.05 -50.27
CA ARG A 42 -18.25 29.54 -51.59
C ARG A 42 -17.70 28.69 -52.74
N THR A 43 -16.42 28.33 -52.66
CA THR A 43 -15.78 27.48 -53.68
C THR A 43 -16.41 26.08 -53.71
N ALA A 44 -16.64 25.47 -52.54
CA ALA A 44 -17.30 24.17 -52.44
C ALA A 44 -18.74 24.22 -52.97
N GLN A 45 -19.49 25.28 -52.63
CA GLN A 45 -20.84 25.51 -53.14
C GLN A 45 -20.85 25.64 -54.67
N ALA A 46 -19.89 26.35 -55.25
CA ALA A 46 -19.76 26.48 -56.70
C ALA A 46 -19.47 25.14 -57.38
N VAL A 47 -18.58 24.32 -56.80
CA VAL A 47 -18.28 22.97 -57.31
C VAL A 47 -19.54 22.09 -57.25
N LEU A 48 -20.24 22.09 -56.12
CA LEU A 48 -21.48 21.31 -55.96
C LEU A 48 -22.57 21.78 -56.92
N ALA A 49 -22.76 23.09 -57.08
CA ALA A 49 -23.75 23.66 -58.01
C ALA A 49 -23.41 23.36 -59.49
N SER A 50 -22.13 23.16 -59.81
CA SER A 50 -21.69 22.77 -61.16
C SER A 50 -21.75 21.26 -61.41
N SER A 51 -21.92 20.45 -60.36
CA SER A 51 -22.00 19.00 -60.50
C SER A 51 -23.32 18.63 -61.18
N PRO A 52 -23.31 17.72 -62.17
CA PRO A 52 -24.56 17.22 -62.74
C PRO A 52 -25.38 16.53 -61.64
N ASP A 53 -26.69 16.76 -61.67
CA ASP A 53 -27.65 16.03 -60.82
C ASP A 53 -27.68 14.57 -61.26
N VAL A 54 -26.82 13.76 -60.66
CA VAL A 54 -26.82 12.31 -60.81
C VAL A 54 -27.79 11.74 -59.78
N GLU A 55 -28.77 10.97 -60.26
CA GLU A 55 -29.73 10.31 -59.38
C GLU A 55 -29.00 9.35 -58.42
N MET A 56 -29.25 9.50 -57.11
CA MET A 56 -28.59 8.68 -56.09
C MET A 56 -28.84 7.19 -56.37
N PRO A 57 -27.79 6.35 -56.51
CA PRO A 57 -27.94 4.97 -56.95
C PRO A 57 -28.82 4.20 -55.96
N ARG A 58 -30.00 3.77 -56.43
CA ARG A 58 -31.02 3.09 -55.61
C ARG A 58 -30.62 1.67 -55.19
N ARG A 59 -29.51 1.12 -55.71
CA ARG A 59 -28.98 -0.21 -55.38
C ARG A 59 -27.45 -0.19 -55.37
N ILE A 60 -26.87 -0.13 -54.19
CA ILE A 60 -25.44 -0.36 -53.98
C ILE A 60 -25.23 -1.87 -53.97
N SER A 61 -24.91 -2.47 -55.12
CA SER A 61 -24.36 -3.82 -55.11
C SER A 61 -22.87 -3.74 -54.76
N PHE A 62 -22.50 -4.24 -53.59
CA PHE A 62 -21.10 -4.51 -53.26
C PHE A 62 -20.57 -5.56 -54.24
N VAL A 63 -20.05 -5.11 -55.38
CA VAL A 63 -19.16 -5.94 -56.17
C VAL A 63 -17.86 -5.95 -55.37
N SER A 64 -17.71 -6.96 -54.51
CA SER A 64 -16.38 -7.31 -54.01
C SER A 64 -15.56 -7.58 -55.25
N ASP A 65 -14.54 -6.77 -55.47
CA ASP A 65 -13.46 -7.11 -56.38
C ASP A 65 -13.06 -8.57 -56.12
N ARG A 66 -12.83 -9.36 -57.18
CA ARG A 66 -12.40 -10.76 -57.01
C ARG A 66 -11.03 -10.74 -56.32
N VAL A 67 -11.05 -10.90 -55.00
CA VAL A 67 -9.84 -11.15 -54.23
C VAL A 67 -9.27 -12.45 -54.76
N PHE A 68 -8.15 -12.35 -55.50
CA PHE A 68 -7.47 -13.46 -56.14
C PHE A 68 -7.40 -14.68 -55.20
N GLU A 69 -7.99 -15.80 -55.62
CA GLU A 69 -7.90 -17.03 -54.83
C GLU A 69 -6.44 -17.50 -54.81
N PRO A 70 -5.84 -17.73 -53.62
CA PRO A 70 -4.46 -18.17 -53.55
C PRO A 70 -4.31 -19.55 -54.21
N GLY A 71 -3.31 -19.66 -55.09
CA GLY A 71 -3.00 -20.91 -55.78
C GLY A 71 -2.67 -22.04 -54.79
N TRP A 72 -2.76 -23.30 -55.25
CA TRP A 72 -2.54 -24.47 -54.38
C TRP A 72 -1.18 -24.46 -53.66
N TRP A 73 -0.12 -23.98 -54.32
CA TRP A 73 1.21 -23.81 -53.72
C TRP A 73 1.22 -22.74 -52.62
N GLN A 74 0.54 -21.60 -52.85
CA GLN A 74 0.41 -20.56 -51.83
C GLN A 74 -0.44 -21.03 -50.66
N ARG A 75 -1.52 -21.80 -50.87
CA ARG A 75 -2.28 -22.43 -49.79
C ARG A 75 -1.42 -23.37 -48.93
N LEU A 76 -0.49 -24.09 -49.55
CA LEU A 76 0.42 -24.99 -48.84
C LEU A 76 1.41 -24.20 -47.95
N TRP A 77 2.00 -23.11 -48.46
CA TRP A 77 2.91 -22.25 -47.69
C TRP A 77 2.22 -21.30 -46.71
N ASN A 78 1.00 -20.84 -46.99
CA ASN A 78 0.21 -19.98 -46.08
C ASN A 78 -0.44 -20.77 -44.93
N SER A 79 -0.15 -22.05 -44.81
CA SER A 79 -0.58 -22.88 -43.69
C SER A 79 0.30 -22.65 -42.45
N ALA A 80 0.44 -21.39 -42.01
CA ALA A 80 1.31 -21.02 -40.88
C ALA A 80 1.11 -21.91 -39.63
N PRO A 81 -0.12 -22.29 -39.22
CA PRO A 81 -0.31 -23.21 -38.09
C PRO A 81 0.22 -24.63 -38.36
N ARG A 82 0.09 -25.13 -39.59
CA ARG A 82 0.55 -26.49 -39.96
C ARG A 82 2.07 -26.55 -40.03
N LEU A 83 2.72 -25.50 -40.53
CA LEU A 83 4.18 -25.40 -40.55
C LEU A 83 4.75 -25.31 -39.13
N GLY A 84 4.09 -24.56 -38.23
CA GLY A 84 4.46 -24.52 -36.82
C GLY A 84 4.39 -25.90 -36.16
N PHE A 85 3.30 -26.64 -36.35
CA PHE A 85 3.16 -27.99 -35.81
C PHE A 85 4.21 -28.96 -36.38
N ALA A 86 4.49 -28.89 -37.69
CA ALA A 86 5.51 -29.70 -38.33
C ALA A 86 6.91 -29.43 -37.73
N SER A 87 7.27 -28.16 -37.53
CA SER A 87 8.54 -27.81 -36.88
C SER A 87 8.64 -28.30 -35.43
N ALA A 88 7.53 -28.22 -34.67
CA ALA A 88 7.48 -28.71 -33.29
C ALA A 88 7.64 -30.24 -33.23
N MET A 89 7.03 -30.97 -34.16
CA MET A 89 7.20 -32.43 -34.25
C MET A 89 8.64 -32.83 -34.56
N VAL A 90 9.28 -32.15 -35.51
CA VAL A 90 10.70 -32.39 -35.85
C VAL A 90 11.60 -32.08 -34.64
N LEU A 91 11.36 -30.98 -33.94
CA LEU A 91 12.11 -30.61 -32.74
C LEU A 91 11.93 -31.65 -31.61
N ALA A 92 10.70 -32.08 -31.35
CA ALA A 92 10.40 -33.09 -30.33
C ALA A 92 11.08 -34.44 -30.65
N ALA A 93 11.03 -34.87 -31.92
CA ALA A 93 11.72 -36.07 -32.37
C ALA A 93 13.23 -35.95 -32.19
N ALA A 94 13.82 -34.80 -32.54
CA ALA A 94 15.26 -34.55 -32.35
C ALA A 94 15.67 -34.62 -30.87
N ILE A 95 14.86 -34.07 -29.95
CA ILE A 95 15.11 -34.14 -28.50
C ILE A 95 15.05 -35.59 -28.02
N LEU A 96 14.04 -36.37 -28.44
CA LEU A 96 13.92 -37.79 -28.07
C LEU A 96 15.09 -38.61 -28.58
N VAL A 97 15.46 -38.45 -29.85
CA VAL A 97 16.63 -39.13 -30.43
C VAL A 97 17.90 -38.73 -29.69
N HIS A 98 18.09 -37.44 -29.38
CA HIS A 98 19.24 -36.97 -28.61
C HIS A 98 19.29 -37.57 -27.21
N GLY A 99 18.15 -37.68 -26.52
CA GLY A 99 18.06 -38.30 -25.21
C GLY A 99 18.33 -39.81 -25.22
N LEU A 100 17.91 -40.51 -26.27
CA LEU A 100 18.11 -41.97 -26.42
C LEU A 100 19.51 -42.35 -26.90
N THR A 101 20.14 -41.51 -27.73
CA THR A 101 21.46 -41.78 -28.32
C THR A 101 22.62 -41.28 -27.49
N ARG A 102 22.37 -40.38 -26.53
CA ARG A 102 23.41 -39.89 -25.62
C ARG A 102 23.59 -40.89 -24.47
N PRO A 103 24.78 -41.48 -24.28
CA PRO A 103 25.06 -42.24 -23.07
C PRO A 103 24.89 -41.31 -21.88
N ALA A 104 24.08 -41.73 -20.90
CA ALA A 104 23.89 -40.97 -19.67
C ALA A 104 25.28 -40.69 -19.08
N PRO A 105 25.61 -39.42 -18.73
CA PRO A 105 26.83 -39.17 -17.97
C PRO A 105 26.76 -40.05 -16.72
N ALA A 106 27.85 -40.75 -16.40
CA ALA A 106 27.96 -41.47 -15.14
C ALA A 106 27.68 -40.46 -14.03
N VAL A 107 26.46 -40.48 -13.49
CA VAL A 107 26.12 -39.73 -12.30
C VAL A 107 27.03 -40.33 -11.24
N PRO A 108 28.00 -39.58 -10.66
CA PRO A 108 28.73 -40.10 -9.52
C PRO A 108 27.65 -40.50 -8.53
N GLU A 109 27.65 -41.78 -8.12
CA GLU A 109 26.74 -42.30 -7.11
C GLU A 109 26.65 -41.22 -6.04
N ALA A 110 25.47 -40.60 -5.92
CA ALA A 110 25.24 -39.63 -4.87
C ALA A 110 25.60 -40.38 -3.61
N THR A 111 26.73 -40.00 -2.98
CA THR A 111 27.23 -40.62 -1.76
C THR A 111 26.02 -40.77 -0.87
N ALA A 112 25.61 -42.01 -0.62
CA ALA A 112 24.46 -42.27 0.24
C ALA A 112 24.78 -41.55 1.55
N TYR A 113 24.12 -40.42 1.79
CA TYR A 113 24.33 -39.66 3.01
C TYR A 113 23.88 -40.60 4.11
N SER A 114 24.84 -41.18 4.84
CA SER A 114 24.49 -42.06 5.94
C SER A 114 23.78 -41.20 6.98
N GLN A 115 22.54 -41.55 7.25
CA GLN A 115 21.71 -40.85 8.23
C GLN A 115 22.45 -40.74 9.57
N GLU A 116 23.21 -41.78 9.92
CA GLU A 116 24.10 -41.85 11.09
C GLU A 116 25.17 -40.75 11.11
N ALA A 117 25.79 -40.41 9.97
CA ALA A 117 26.80 -39.35 9.91
C ALA A 117 26.18 -37.95 10.03
N VAL A 118 24.96 -37.78 9.53
CA VAL A 118 24.19 -36.54 9.69
C VAL A 118 23.75 -36.37 11.15
N GLU A 119 23.25 -37.43 11.77
CA GLU A 119 22.81 -37.45 13.17
C GLU A 119 23.97 -37.18 14.13
N ALA A 120 25.11 -37.84 13.94
CA ALA A 120 26.32 -37.59 14.74
C ALA A 120 26.80 -36.13 14.62
N ARG A 121 26.70 -35.53 13.43
CA ARG A 121 27.06 -34.13 13.21
C ARG A 121 26.08 -33.17 13.88
N ILE A 122 24.78 -33.48 13.84
CA ILE A 122 23.76 -32.70 14.52
C ILE A 122 23.98 -32.80 16.04
N GLU A 123 24.20 -33.98 16.58
CA GLU A 123 24.42 -34.19 18.01
C GLU A 123 25.69 -33.47 18.51
N ALA A 124 26.77 -33.48 17.73
CA ALA A 124 27.98 -32.71 18.02
C ALA A 124 27.72 -31.19 18.02
N GLU A 125 26.91 -30.70 17.09
CA GLU A 125 26.60 -29.26 17.00
C GLU A 125 25.64 -28.83 18.12
N VAL A 126 24.66 -29.67 18.44
CA VAL A 126 23.67 -29.46 19.50
C VAL A 126 24.33 -29.48 20.88
N SER A 127 25.17 -30.48 21.16
CA SER A 127 25.95 -30.57 22.40
C SER A 127 26.92 -29.39 22.56
N ARG A 128 27.42 -28.82 21.45
CA ARG A 128 28.24 -27.61 21.50
C ARG A 128 27.45 -26.34 21.82
N ARG A 129 26.25 -26.17 21.25
CA ARG A 129 25.49 -24.90 21.35
C ARG A 129 24.54 -24.82 22.53
N ILE A 130 23.89 -25.92 22.90
CA ILE A 130 22.88 -25.92 23.97
C ILE A 130 23.44 -25.47 25.33
N PRO A 131 24.60 -25.96 25.81
CA PRO A 131 25.07 -25.60 27.15
C PRO A 131 25.31 -24.10 27.30
N ALA A 132 25.86 -23.45 26.28
CA ALA A 132 26.11 -22.01 26.29
C ALA A 132 24.78 -21.22 26.30
N ALA A 133 23.81 -21.61 25.47
CA ALA A 133 22.51 -20.96 25.42
C ALA A 133 21.72 -21.14 26.74
N VAL A 134 21.77 -22.34 27.33
CA VAL A 134 21.13 -22.62 28.63
C VAL A 134 21.80 -21.84 29.75
N ALA A 135 23.12 -21.77 29.79
CA ALA A 135 23.85 -20.99 30.79
C ALA A 135 23.51 -19.49 30.71
N GLN A 136 23.39 -18.94 29.50
CA GLN A 136 22.97 -17.56 29.29
C GLN A 136 21.53 -17.32 29.78
N ALA A 137 20.60 -18.21 29.40
CA ALA A 137 19.20 -18.10 29.82
C ALA A 137 19.03 -18.17 31.35
N VAL A 138 19.77 -19.07 32.02
CA VAL A 138 19.76 -19.19 33.48
C VAL A 138 20.36 -17.95 34.14
N ALA A 139 21.47 -17.42 33.61
CA ALA A 139 22.07 -16.20 34.14
C ALA A 139 21.13 -14.98 34.03
N GLU A 140 20.42 -14.84 32.91
CA GLU A 140 19.41 -13.80 32.73
C GLU A 140 18.22 -13.96 33.69
N HIS A 141 17.75 -15.19 33.87
CA HIS A 141 16.65 -15.49 34.78
C HIS A 141 17.03 -15.18 36.24
N ASP A 142 18.22 -15.60 36.68
CA ASP A 142 18.73 -15.32 38.02
C ASP A 142 18.92 -13.81 38.25
N ALA A 143 19.38 -13.07 37.25
CA ALA A 143 19.48 -11.63 37.32
C ALA A 143 18.11 -10.98 37.53
N ARG A 144 17.09 -11.41 36.76
CA ARG A 144 15.70 -10.92 36.91
C ARG A 144 15.15 -11.25 38.30
N LEU A 145 15.30 -12.48 38.76
CA LEU A 145 14.85 -12.89 40.09
C LEU A 145 15.51 -12.05 41.19
N ARG A 146 16.82 -11.82 41.12
CA ARG A 146 17.53 -10.97 42.09
C ARG A 146 16.98 -9.55 42.11
N THR A 147 16.70 -8.97 40.94
CA THR A 147 16.11 -7.62 40.87
C THR A 147 14.69 -7.57 41.44
N GLU A 148 13.87 -8.59 41.19
CA GLU A 148 12.51 -8.68 41.72
C GLU A 148 12.51 -8.89 43.23
N MET A 149 13.34 -9.81 43.73
CA MET A 149 13.51 -10.03 45.17
C MET A 149 14.00 -8.77 45.87
N ALA A 150 15.00 -8.07 45.32
CA ALA A 150 15.49 -6.81 45.88
C ALA A 150 14.39 -5.74 45.93
N ARG A 151 13.55 -5.67 44.89
CA ARG A 151 12.40 -4.76 44.85
C ARG A 151 11.35 -5.10 45.90
N LEU A 152 11.04 -6.38 46.08
CA LEU A 152 10.07 -6.84 47.07
C LEU A 152 10.56 -6.57 48.50
N VAL A 153 11.84 -6.81 48.80
CA VAL A 153 12.45 -6.51 50.10
C VAL A 153 12.48 -5.00 50.35
N ALA A 154 12.91 -4.19 49.37
CA ALA A 154 12.89 -2.74 49.51
C ALA A 154 11.47 -2.19 49.74
N ALA A 155 10.47 -2.77 49.05
CA ALA A 155 9.08 -2.40 49.25
C ALA A 155 8.58 -2.75 50.67
N SER A 156 8.91 -3.93 51.19
CA SER A 156 8.51 -4.32 52.55
C SER A 156 9.21 -3.46 53.62
N GLU A 157 10.50 -3.18 53.48
CA GLU A 157 11.24 -2.28 54.37
C GLU A 157 10.66 -0.87 54.37
N SER A 158 10.29 -0.34 53.19
CA SER A 158 9.67 0.99 53.09
C SER A 158 8.33 1.05 53.83
N LYS A 159 7.52 -0.01 53.73
CA LYS A 159 6.23 -0.12 54.42
C LYS A 159 6.42 -0.17 55.93
N LEU A 160 7.34 -1.00 56.42
CA LEU A 160 7.65 -1.10 57.84
C LEU A 160 8.20 0.21 58.42
N ASN A 161 9.06 0.91 57.68
CA ASN A 161 9.58 2.20 58.09
C ASN A 161 8.50 3.28 58.13
N PHE A 162 7.54 3.22 57.20
CA PHE A 162 6.37 4.11 57.21
C PHE A 162 5.48 3.86 58.42
N GLU A 163 5.13 2.59 58.69
CA GLU A 163 4.34 2.19 59.87
C GLU A 163 5.03 2.62 61.17
N ARG A 164 6.34 2.36 61.32
CA ARG A 164 7.11 2.78 62.50
C ARG A 164 7.08 4.30 62.71
N ARG A 165 7.17 5.09 61.63
CA ARG A 165 7.09 6.58 61.72
C ARG A 165 5.69 7.04 62.12
N ALA A 166 4.65 6.41 61.58
CA ALA A 166 3.27 6.72 61.95
C ALA A 166 2.99 6.40 63.44
N ASP A 167 3.51 5.28 63.93
CA ASP A 167 3.40 4.89 65.34
C ASP A 167 4.09 5.90 66.25
N LEU A 168 5.33 6.31 65.92
CA LEU A 168 6.06 7.32 66.71
C LEU A 168 5.30 8.64 66.82
N VAL A 169 4.73 9.14 65.72
CA VAL A 169 3.89 10.35 65.74
C VAL A 169 2.66 10.16 66.62
N THR A 170 2.03 8.99 66.56
CA THR A 170 0.86 8.66 67.40
C THR A 170 1.24 8.64 68.89
N PHE A 171 2.40 8.05 69.24
CA PHE A 171 2.92 8.07 70.61
C PHE A 171 3.23 9.48 71.11
N GLU A 172 3.86 10.32 70.29
CA GLU A 172 4.14 11.72 70.62
C GLU A 172 2.85 12.51 70.90
N GLN A 173 1.81 12.31 70.07
CA GLN A 173 0.50 12.91 70.29
C GLN A 173 -0.15 12.42 71.59
N ALA A 174 -0.12 11.11 71.86
CA ALA A 174 -0.66 10.54 73.09
C ALA A 174 0.05 11.08 74.34
N PHE A 175 1.39 11.17 74.30
CA PHE A 175 2.18 11.74 75.40
C PHE A 175 1.88 13.23 75.62
N THR A 176 1.68 13.99 74.54
CA THR A 176 1.31 15.41 74.61
C THR A 176 -0.06 15.59 75.28
N LEU A 177 -1.05 14.76 74.95
CA LEU A 177 -2.36 14.78 75.59
C LEU A 177 -2.28 14.41 77.07
N LEU A 178 -1.50 13.38 77.41
CA LEU A 178 -1.33 12.93 78.79
C LEU A 178 -0.63 14.00 79.65
N LYS A 179 0.42 14.64 79.13
CA LYS A 179 1.05 15.81 79.77
C LYS A 179 0.05 16.93 80.01
N LYS A 180 -0.77 17.28 79.00
CA LYS A 180 -1.80 18.31 79.13
C LYS A 180 -2.83 17.98 80.23
N GLN A 181 -3.23 16.71 80.36
CA GLN A 181 -4.13 16.27 81.44
C GLN A 181 -3.46 16.37 82.82
N VAL A 182 -2.19 15.97 82.95
CA VAL A 182 -1.44 16.08 84.21
C VAL A 182 -1.28 17.54 84.61
N ASP A 183 -0.89 18.42 83.70
CA ASP A 183 -0.79 19.86 83.94
C ASP A 183 -2.13 20.40 84.44
N MET A 184 -3.23 20.09 83.74
CA MET A 184 -4.59 20.52 84.12
C MET A 184 -5.02 20.03 85.53
N LEU A 185 -4.59 18.84 85.96
CA LEU A 185 -4.86 18.30 87.30
C LEU A 185 -3.98 18.94 88.40
N GLN A 186 -2.77 19.38 88.07
CA GLN A 186 -1.84 19.98 89.03
C GLN A 186 -2.15 21.46 89.30
N TYR A 187 -2.59 22.22 88.30
CA TYR A 187 -2.91 23.65 88.45
C TYR A 187 -3.98 23.99 89.52
N PRO A 188 -5.11 23.26 89.69
CA PRO A 188 -6.09 23.60 90.72
C PRO A 188 -5.59 23.34 92.16
N ARG A 189 -4.52 22.56 92.36
CA ARG A 189 -3.99 22.26 93.71
C ARG A 189 -3.09 23.36 94.27
N LEU A 190 -2.53 24.23 93.42
CA LEU A 190 -1.75 25.40 93.86
C LEU A 190 -2.61 26.64 94.10
N ALA A 191 -3.75 26.76 93.41
CA ALA A 191 -4.69 27.86 93.64
C ALA A 191 -5.46 27.75 94.98
N SER A 192 -5.53 26.58 95.60
CA SER A 192 -6.20 26.38 96.90
C SER A 192 -5.29 26.58 98.11
N SER A 193 -4.00 26.90 97.94
CA SER A 193 -3.03 27.06 99.05
C SER A 193 -2.80 28.52 99.47
N GLU A 194 -3.37 29.52 98.79
CA GLU A 194 -3.16 30.96 99.10
C GLU A 194 -4.31 31.62 99.88
N MET A 195 -5.27 30.86 100.41
CA MET A 195 -6.31 31.41 101.32
C MET A 195 -6.11 30.92 102.76
N VAL A 196 -5.07 31.44 103.44
CA VAL A 196 -4.99 31.43 104.91
C VAL A 196 -4.99 32.88 105.39
N PRO A 197 -6.06 33.38 106.03
CA PRO A 197 -6.09 34.73 106.57
C PRO A 197 -5.44 34.74 107.96
N SER A 198 -4.34 35.49 108.09
CA SER A 198 -3.75 35.86 109.39
C SER A 198 -4.65 36.89 110.08
N ARG A 199 -5.09 36.57 111.30
CA ARG A 199 -5.55 37.51 112.32
C ARG A 199 -4.50 37.58 113.42
#